data_AF-A0A4V6E3S5-F1
#
_entry.id   AF-A0A4V6E3S5-F1
#
_cell.length_a   1.000
_cell.length_b   1.000
_cell.length_c   1.000
_cell.angle_alpha   90.00
_cell.angle_beta   90.00
_cell.angle_gamma   90.00
#
_symmetry.space_group_name_H-M   'P 1'
#
loop_
_entity.id
_entity.type
_entity.pdbx_description
1 polymer ?
#
loop_
_entity_poly.entity_id
_entity_poly.type
_entity_poly.pdbx_seq_one_letter_code
_entity_poly.pdbx_strand_id
1 'polypeptide(L)'
;RFALRVLNKLDLSPLYPWVYETAHEDSYVSVEKLCDIGWEPEYSNQKALVDTYQWYLENYEESEDKTGKDHRVAWDQGALKIVKKVFKKI
;
A
#
# COMPACT_ATOMS: atom_id res chain seq x y z
N ARG A 1 2.12 -2.38 -15.92
CA ARG A 1 3.51 -1.87 -15.94
C ARG A 1 3.72 -0.75 -16.96
N PHE A 2 3.54 -0.95 -18.28
CA PHE A 2 3.81 0.09 -19.30
C PHE A 2 3.13 1.44 -19.03
N ALA A 3 1.83 1.45 -18.75
CA ALA A 3 1.09 2.67 -18.42
C ALA A 3 1.68 3.40 -17.20
N LEU A 4 2.02 2.68 -16.13
CA LEU A 4 2.62 3.25 -14.92
C LEU A 4 4.05 3.77 -15.17
N ARG A 5 4.84 3.11 -16.05
CA ARG A 5 6.15 3.63 -16.48
C ARG A 5 6.03 4.94 -17.25
N VAL A 6 5.05 5.05 -18.15
CA VAL A 6 4.77 6.29 -18.89
C VAL A 6 4.34 7.39 -17.93
N LEU A 7 3.37 7.10 -17.03
CA LEU A 7 2.95 8.05 -16.01
C LEU A 7 4.11 8.46 -15.10
N ASN A 8 5.01 7.55 -14.75
CA ASN A 8 6.17 7.86 -13.91
C ASN A 8 7.15 8.81 -14.60
N LYS A 9 7.40 8.63 -15.91
CA LYS A 9 8.22 9.56 -16.71
C LYS A 9 7.60 10.96 -16.81
N LEU A 10 6.28 11.06 -16.68
CA LEU A 10 5.55 12.32 -16.69
C LEU A 10 5.30 12.89 -15.27
N ASP A 11 5.84 12.24 -14.23
CA ASP A 11 5.56 12.53 -12.82
C ASP A 11 4.07 12.50 -12.42
N LEU A 12 3.28 11.71 -13.15
CA LEU A 12 1.86 11.49 -12.92
C LEU A 12 1.55 10.12 -12.30
N SER A 13 2.58 9.28 -12.09
CA SER A 13 2.36 7.94 -11.52
C SER A 13 1.93 8.06 -10.06
N PRO A 14 0.81 7.41 -9.67
CA PRO A 14 0.39 7.35 -8.29
C PRO A 14 1.26 6.42 -7.44
N LEU A 15 2.16 5.65 -8.06
CA LEU A 15 3.01 4.65 -7.41
C LEU A 15 4.48 4.91 -7.78
N TYR A 16 5.39 4.72 -6.83
CA TYR A 16 6.81 4.68 -7.15
C TYR A 16 7.18 3.37 -7.87
N PRO A 17 8.28 3.33 -8.64
CA PRO A 17 8.59 2.24 -9.56
C PRO A 17 8.53 0.84 -8.98
N TRP A 18 9.13 0.65 -7.81
CA TRP A 18 9.25 -0.67 -7.21
C TRP A 18 7.90 -1.36 -7.05
N VAL A 19 6.87 -0.66 -6.54
CA VAL A 19 5.53 -1.23 -6.31
C VAL A 19 4.96 -1.88 -7.56
N TYR A 20 4.98 -1.19 -8.69
CA TYR A 20 4.38 -1.74 -9.90
C TYR A 20 5.30 -2.67 -10.69
N GLU A 21 6.60 -2.63 -10.43
CA GLU A 21 7.54 -3.60 -10.99
C GLU A 21 7.47 -4.93 -10.26
N THR A 22 7.23 -4.94 -8.95
CA THR A 22 7.21 -6.15 -8.11
C THR A 22 5.81 -6.64 -7.72
N ALA A 23 4.73 -5.92 -8.02
CA ALA A 23 3.35 -6.33 -7.66
C ALA A 23 2.89 -7.71 -8.18
N HIS A 24 3.62 -8.28 -9.14
CA HIS A 24 3.37 -9.60 -9.72
C HIS A 24 4.27 -10.70 -9.15
N GLU A 25 5.23 -10.33 -8.32
CA GLU A 25 6.13 -11.26 -7.64
C GLU A 25 5.55 -11.58 -6.27
N ASP A 26 5.61 -12.86 -5.89
CA ASP A 26 5.22 -13.28 -4.55
C ASP A 26 6.24 -12.77 -3.54
N SER A 27 5.76 -12.03 -2.53
CA SER A 27 6.56 -11.55 -1.41
C SER A 27 5.96 -12.07 -0.11
N TYR A 28 6.60 -13.08 0.48
CA TYR A 28 6.20 -13.63 1.78
C TYR A 28 7.43 -13.90 2.65
N VAL A 29 7.23 -13.86 3.96
CA VAL A 29 8.24 -14.24 4.96
C VAL A 29 7.72 -15.48 5.66
N SER A 30 8.43 -16.61 5.51
CA SER A 30 8.07 -17.86 6.17
C SER A 30 8.36 -17.78 7.67
N VAL A 31 7.45 -18.33 8.47
CA VAL A 31 7.61 -18.53 9.91
C VAL A 31 7.94 -19.97 10.29
N GLU A 32 8.14 -20.86 9.32
CA GLU A 32 8.38 -22.30 9.55
C GLU A 32 9.54 -22.56 10.52
N LYS A 33 10.64 -21.80 10.38
CA LYS A 33 11.80 -21.91 11.28
C LYS A 33 11.48 -21.56 12.73
N LEU A 34 10.50 -20.70 12.98
CA LEU A 34 10.03 -20.39 14.33
C LEU A 34 9.17 -21.55 14.84
N CYS A 35 8.32 -22.10 13.98
CA CYS A 35 7.53 -23.28 14.32
C CYS A 35 8.40 -24.49 14.69
N ASP A 36 9.54 -24.68 14.02
CA ASP A 36 10.50 -25.76 14.31
C ASP A 36 11.05 -25.71 15.74
N ILE A 37 11.06 -24.53 16.39
CA ILE A 37 11.51 -24.34 17.77
C ILE A 37 10.35 -24.21 18.76
N GLY A 38 9.13 -24.60 18.35
CA GLY A 38 7.94 -24.65 19.21
C GLY A 38 7.18 -23.32 19.33
N TRP A 39 7.46 -22.33 18.48
CA TRP A 39 6.62 -21.13 18.41
C TRP A 39 5.34 -21.42 17.62
N GLU A 40 4.19 -20.99 18.15
CA GLU A 40 2.90 -21.15 17.47
C GLU A 40 2.32 -19.78 17.11
N PRO A 41 1.95 -19.54 15.84
CA PRO A 41 1.34 -18.28 15.43
C PRO A 41 -0.05 -18.14 16.05
N GLU A 42 -0.24 -17.10 16.86
CA GLU A 42 -1.54 -16.77 17.46
C GLU A 42 -2.55 -16.26 16.41
N TYR A 43 -2.06 -15.57 15.38
CA TYR A 43 -2.88 -14.95 14.34
C TYR A 43 -2.53 -15.49 12.95
N SER A 44 -3.54 -15.69 12.11
CA SER A 44 -3.31 -15.84 10.67
C SER A 44 -2.94 -14.49 10.04
N ASN A 45 -2.26 -14.51 8.88
CA ASN A 45 -1.95 -13.28 8.14
C ASN A 45 -3.21 -12.43 7.89
N GLN A 46 -4.31 -13.07 7.50
CA GLN A 46 -5.57 -12.36 7.26
C GLN A 46 -6.08 -11.68 8.54
N LYS A 47 -6.07 -12.39 9.67
CA LYS A 47 -6.54 -11.85 10.94
C LYS A 47 -5.66 -10.68 11.40
N ALA A 48 -4.35 -10.85 11.34
CA ALA A 48 -3.39 -9.81 11.70
C ALA A 48 -3.59 -8.53 10.86
N LEU A 49 -3.81 -8.67 9.54
CA LEU A 49 -4.06 -7.53 8.65
C LEU A 49 -5.38 -6.82 8.96
N VAL A 50 -6.46 -7.57 9.19
CA VAL A 50 -7.78 -7.01 9.53
C VAL A 50 -7.72 -6.28 10.87
N ASP A 51 -7.16 -6.93 11.90
CA ASP A 51 -7.08 -6.36 13.25
C ASP A 51 -6.21 -5.10 13.25
N THR A 52 -5.08 -5.10 12.51
CA THR A 52 -4.21 -3.93 12.35
C THR A 52 -4.92 -2.78 11.62
N TYR A 53 -5.66 -3.10 10.55
CA TYR A 53 -6.41 -2.08 9.81
C TYR A 53 -7.53 -1.47 10.65
N GLN A 54 -8.19 -2.28 11.47
CA GLN A 54 -9.21 -1.80 12.39
C GLN A 54 -8.61 -0.88 13.46
N TRP A 55 -7.49 -1.27 14.06
CA TRP A 55 -6.74 -0.40 14.97
C TRP A 55 -6.35 0.92 14.28
N TYR A 56 -5.90 0.87 13.02
CA TYR A 56 -5.59 2.07 12.24
C TYR A 56 -6.83 2.97 12.12
N LEU A 57 -8.01 2.45 11.77
CA LEU A 57 -9.21 3.28 11.66
C LEU A 57 -9.61 3.94 12.98
N GLU A 58 -9.38 3.26 14.11
CA GLU A 58 -9.72 3.76 15.44
C GLU A 58 -8.72 4.81 15.97
N ASN A 59 -7.46 4.74 15.51
CA ASN A 59 -6.34 5.55 16.01
C ASN A 59 -5.78 6.50 14.95
N TYR A 60 -6.36 6.52 13.75
CA TYR A 60 -5.89 7.38 12.67
C TYR A 60 -6.17 8.84 13.03
N GLU A 61 -5.09 9.59 13.17
CA GLU A 61 -5.13 11.04 13.25
C GLU A 61 -4.78 11.62 11.87
N GLU A 62 -5.61 12.54 11.39
CA GLU A 62 -5.35 13.21 10.12
C GLU A 62 -4.13 14.11 10.26
N SER A 63 -3.03 13.76 9.58
CA SER A 63 -1.82 14.58 9.55
C SER A 63 -1.86 15.57 8.38
N GLU A 64 -1.75 16.86 8.67
CA GLU A 64 -1.84 17.92 7.65
C GLU A 64 -0.50 18.24 6.95
N ASP A 65 -0.70 18.77 5.73
CA ASP A 65 0.18 19.59 4.87
C ASP A 65 1.07 18.95 3.82
N LYS A 66 1.39 17.65 3.86
CA LYS A 66 2.30 17.07 2.86
C LYS A 66 1.78 15.80 2.22
N THR A 67 1.86 15.77 0.89
CA THR A 67 1.61 14.58 0.08
C THR A 67 2.90 14.06 -0.53
N GLY A 68 3.00 12.76 -0.74
CA GLY A 68 4.16 12.13 -1.37
C GLY A 68 3.91 10.67 -1.73
N LYS A 69 4.96 10.00 -2.22
CA LYS A 69 4.93 8.61 -2.66
C LYS A 69 5.43 7.63 -1.59
N ASP A 70 5.83 8.14 -0.42
CA ASP A 70 6.36 7.38 0.72
C ASP A 70 5.29 7.12 1.79
N HIS A 71 5.55 6.14 2.66
CA HIS A 71 4.63 5.66 3.69
C HIS A 71 4.40 6.61 4.89
N ARG A 72 5.05 7.78 4.92
CA ARG A 72 5.04 8.71 6.07
C ARG A 72 4.18 9.95 5.86
N VAL A 73 3.65 10.12 4.66
CA VAL A 73 2.89 11.29 4.24
C VAL A 73 1.64 10.85 3.49
N ALA A 74 0.66 11.74 3.37
CA ALA A 74 -0.54 11.43 2.62
C ALA A 74 -0.21 11.05 1.17
N TRP A 75 -0.96 10.10 0.62
CA TRP A 75 -0.68 9.56 -0.70
C TRP A 75 -0.86 10.59 -1.82
N ASP A 76 0.20 10.85 -2.58
CA ASP A 76 0.08 11.59 -3.84
C ASP A 76 -0.54 10.73 -4.94
N GLN A 77 -1.82 11.01 -5.18
CA GLN A 77 -2.66 10.27 -6.10
C GLN A 77 -2.32 10.49 -7.58
N GLY A 78 -1.43 11.42 -7.95
CA GLY A 78 -1.04 11.65 -9.36
C GLY A 78 -2.24 11.72 -10.32
N ALA A 79 -2.19 10.95 -11.42
CA ALA A 79 -3.26 10.85 -12.41
C ALA A 79 -4.61 10.37 -11.84
N LEU A 80 -4.63 9.66 -10.71
CA LEU A 80 -5.88 9.19 -10.08
C LEU A 80 -6.74 10.37 -9.59
N LYS A 81 -6.16 11.54 -9.33
CA LYS A 81 -6.91 12.76 -9.00
C LYS A 81 -7.89 13.12 -10.14
N ILE A 82 -7.44 13.00 -11.38
CA ILE A 82 -8.24 13.29 -12.58
C ILE A 82 -9.31 12.21 -12.76
N VAL A 83 -8.91 10.95 -12.68
CA VAL A 83 -9.84 9.80 -12.76
C VAL A 83 -10.95 9.94 -11.72
N LYS A 84 -10.62 10.16 -10.45
CA LYS A 84 -11.63 10.36 -9.39
C LYS A 84 -12.58 11.52 -9.70
N LYS A 85 -12.08 12.65 -10.21
CA LYS A 85 -12.94 13.80 -10.56
C LYS A 85 -13.91 13.48 -11.71
N VAL A 86 -13.49 12.69 -12.69
CA VAL A 86 -14.34 12.29 -13.81
C VAL A 86 -15.38 11.26 -13.36
N PHE A 87 -14.97 10.24 -12.61
CA PHE A 87 -15.83 9.12 -12.23
C PHE A 87 -16.70 9.36 -10.98
N LYS A 88 -16.33 10.26 -10.05
CA LYS A 88 -17.21 10.67 -8.92
C LYS A 88 -18.26 11.71 -9.33
N LYS A 89 -18.16 12.30 -10.53
CA LYS A 89 -19.16 13.25 -11.06
C LYS A 89 -20.20 12.58 -11.95
N ILE A 90 -20.07 11.28 -12.20
CA ILE A 90 -21.06 10.40 -12.80
C ILE A 90 -21.79 9.71 -11.65
#